data_AF-A0A9C8P1Q3-F1
#
_entry.id   AF-A0A9C8P1Q3-F1
#
_cell.length_a   1.000
_cell.length_b   1.000
_cell.length_c   1.000
_cell.angle_alpha   90.00
_cell.angle_beta   90.00
_cell.angle_gamma   90.00
#
_symmetry.space_group_name_H-M   'P 1'
#
loop_
_entity.id
_entity.type
_entity.pdbx_description
1 polymer ?
#
loop_
_entity_poly.entity_id
_entity_poly.type
_entity_poly.pdbx_seq_one_letter_code
_entity_poly.pdbx_strand_id
1 'polypeptide(L)'
;MNAATTKTNDHSNMPSVKITINKVGFDRPRAWLAAGVEDFRHATAVSLSYGMFWVGLSIAITVGAFTLGYWYWLLPMIAGFMFIGPLVAVGSYGISRALERGRVPNLGDAFGSWKPHAGQLAMMGVMMMIFFLAWIRLATLLFALFFGFEVPSPATLYTSLLTTPEGLGMLAVGTVAGGILAFGAFAISVVAIPTLMDQDLTFMEGIEASVRCVARNFRVMLLWAVILTVCVLVGVMTFYIGLALILPVLGHASWHAYEDLVRFEPYEKTQVVT
;
A
#
# COMPACT_ATOMS: atom_id res chain seq x y z
N MET A 1 58.74 -11.76 -3.15
CA MET A 1 57.87 -10.55 -3.18
C MET A 1 56.78 -10.82 -4.20
N ASN A 2 55.64 -11.38 -3.77
CA ASN A 2 54.50 -11.66 -4.64
C ASN A 2 53.54 -10.47 -4.57
N ALA A 3 53.35 -9.80 -5.71
CA ALA A 3 52.41 -8.71 -5.87
C ALA A 3 50.98 -9.26 -5.74
N ALA A 4 50.26 -8.82 -4.70
CA ALA A 4 48.85 -9.06 -4.56
C ALA A 4 48.08 -8.20 -5.57
N THR A 5 47.40 -8.87 -6.50
CA THR A 5 46.48 -8.28 -7.46
C THR A 5 45.26 -7.72 -6.73
N THR A 6 45.15 -6.40 -6.69
CA THR A 6 43.96 -5.67 -6.28
C THR A 6 42.81 -6.03 -7.23
N LYS A 7 41.81 -6.78 -6.73
CA LYS A 7 40.52 -6.91 -7.39
C LYS A 7 39.79 -5.58 -7.28
N THR A 8 39.78 -4.82 -8.35
CA THR A 8 38.87 -3.70 -8.57
C THR A 8 37.44 -4.25 -8.66
N ASN A 9 36.69 -4.14 -7.57
CA ASN A 9 35.24 -4.27 -7.61
C ASN A 9 34.67 -2.97 -8.21
N ASP A 10 34.65 -2.89 -9.53
CA ASP A 10 33.87 -1.89 -10.26
C ASP A 10 32.67 -2.59 -10.89
N HIS A 11 31.62 -2.75 -10.09
CA HIS A 11 30.26 -2.93 -10.59
C HIS A 11 29.52 -1.64 -10.29
N SER A 12 29.70 -0.66 -11.17
CA SER A 12 28.73 0.41 -11.39
C SER A 12 27.35 -0.22 -11.65
N ASN A 13 26.59 -0.38 -10.56
CA ASN A 13 25.24 -0.89 -10.54
C ASN A 13 24.27 0.19 -11.05
N MET A 14 24.54 0.71 -12.25
CA MET A 14 23.63 1.61 -12.93
C MET A 14 22.39 0.78 -13.31
N PRO A 15 21.17 1.20 -12.93
CA PRO A 15 19.97 0.50 -13.37
C PRO A 15 20.00 0.40 -14.90
N SER A 16 19.83 -0.81 -15.42
CA SER A 16 19.80 -1.11 -16.86
C SER A 16 18.63 -0.45 -17.59
N VAL A 17 17.72 0.17 -16.82
CA VAL A 17 16.46 0.75 -17.24
C VAL A 17 16.32 2.14 -16.62
N LYS A 18 16.05 3.14 -17.45
CA LYS A 18 15.76 4.50 -17.00
C LYS A 18 14.28 4.64 -16.66
N ILE A 19 13.98 5.11 -15.45
CA ILE A 19 12.61 5.36 -14.99
C ILE A 19 12.20 6.80 -15.32
N THR A 20 11.19 6.94 -16.18
CA THR A 20 10.55 8.21 -16.53
C THR A 20 9.18 8.30 -15.87
N ILE A 21 8.87 9.43 -15.23
CA ILE A 21 7.57 9.69 -14.59
C ILE A 21 6.71 10.56 -15.50
N ASN A 22 5.55 10.03 -15.87
CA ASN A 22 4.56 10.74 -16.68
C ASN A 22 3.79 11.75 -15.84
N LYS A 23 3.38 12.86 -16.48
CA LYS A 23 2.41 13.80 -15.90
C LYS A 23 1.01 13.41 -16.35
N VAL A 24 0.08 13.27 -15.43
CA VAL A 24 -1.28 12.80 -15.72
C VAL A 24 -2.34 13.88 -15.42
N GLY A 25 -3.47 13.78 -16.10
CA GLY A 25 -4.65 14.62 -15.89
C GLY A 25 -5.41 14.26 -14.61
N PHE A 26 -6.20 15.22 -14.10
CA PHE A 26 -7.04 15.04 -12.91
C PHE A 26 -8.14 13.99 -13.06
N ASP A 27 -8.41 13.59 -14.30
CA ASP A 27 -9.46 12.66 -14.66
C ASP A 27 -8.97 11.20 -14.69
N ARG A 28 -7.65 10.94 -14.59
CA ARG A 28 -7.11 9.58 -14.62
C ARG A 28 -7.54 8.66 -13.47
N PRO A 29 -7.73 9.12 -12.21
CA PRO A 29 -8.22 8.25 -11.13
C PRO A 29 -9.53 7.52 -11.44
N ARG A 30 -10.44 8.15 -12.20
CA ARG A 30 -11.69 7.49 -12.62
C ARG A 30 -11.44 6.37 -13.63
N ALA A 31 -10.46 6.56 -14.52
CA ALA A 31 -10.09 5.59 -15.54
C ALA A 31 -9.39 4.39 -14.91
N TRP A 32 -8.51 4.63 -13.92
CA TRP A 32 -7.88 3.57 -13.13
C TRP A 32 -8.92 2.71 -12.41
N LEU A 33 -9.91 3.34 -11.75
CA LEU A 33 -11.00 2.60 -11.11
C LEU A 33 -11.83 1.80 -12.12
N ALA A 34 -12.17 2.39 -13.27
CA ALA A 34 -12.94 1.70 -14.29
C ALA A 34 -12.18 0.48 -14.84
N ALA A 35 -10.88 0.62 -15.11
CA ALA A 35 -10.01 -0.47 -15.52
C ALA A 35 -9.89 -1.54 -14.42
N GLY A 36 -9.75 -1.13 -13.15
CA GLY A 36 -9.72 -2.06 -12.04
C GLY A 36 -11.02 -2.85 -11.82
N VAL A 37 -12.18 -2.25 -12.10
CA VAL A 37 -13.48 -2.94 -12.12
C VAL A 37 -13.54 -3.93 -13.29
N GLU A 38 -12.96 -3.58 -14.43
CA GLU A 38 -12.95 -4.47 -15.60
C GLU A 38 -12.03 -5.67 -15.40
N ASP A 39 -10.85 -5.48 -14.81
CA ASP A 39 -9.98 -6.58 -14.38
C ASP A 39 -10.68 -7.48 -13.36
N PHE A 40 -11.39 -6.89 -12.39
CA PHE A 40 -12.17 -7.66 -11.43
C PHE A 40 -13.22 -8.52 -12.13
N ARG A 41 -13.95 -7.98 -13.12
CA ARG A 41 -14.96 -8.74 -13.88
C ARG A 41 -14.32 -9.91 -14.62
N HIS A 42 -13.22 -9.68 -15.32
CA HIS A 42 -12.49 -10.71 -16.06
C HIS A 42 -11.88 -11.80 -15.17
N ALA A 43 -11.54 -11.47 -13.91
CA ALA A 43 -10.92 -12.39 -12.96
C ALA A 43 -11.78 -12.67 -11.70
N THR A 44 -13.12 -12.51 -11.80
CA THR A 44 -14.04 -12.44 -10.64
C THR A 44 -13.78 -13.49 -9.57
N ALA A 45 -13.66 -14.77 -9.96
CA ALA A 45 -13.48 -15.86 -9.00
C ALA A 45 -12.15 -15.75 -8.21
N VAL A 46 -11.06 -15.42 -8.88
CA VAL A 46 -9.73 -15.29 -8.27
C VAL A 46 -9.66 -14.02 -7.42
N SER A 47 -10.13 -12.89 -7.95
CA SER A 47 -10.15 -11.61 -7.24
C SER A 47 -11.04 -11.66 -6.00
N LEU A 48 -12.24 -12.26 -6.09
CA LEU A 48 -13.14 -12.41 -4.94
C LEU A 48 -12.55 -13.36 -3.89
N SER A 49 -11.91 -14.45 -4.30
CA SER A 49 -11.23 -15.37 -3.36
C SER A 49 -10.10 -14.65 -2.61
N TYR A 50 -9.34 -13.82 -3.31
CA TYR A 50 -8.28 -13.00 -2.72
C TYR A 50 -8.84 -11.96 -1.74
N GLY A 51 -9.92 -11.25 -2.11
CA GLY A 51 -10.59 -10.33 -1.22
C GLY A 51 -11.17 -11.03 0.02
N MET A 52 -11.81 -12.19 -0.16
CA MET A 52 -12.40 -12.98 0.93
C MET A 52 -11.34 -13.49 1.91
N PHE A 53 -10.13 -13.81 1.44
CA PHE A 53 -9.00 -14.13 2.31
C PHE A 53 -8.70 -12.98 3.28
N TRP A 54 -8.61 -11.75 2.79
CA TRP A 54 -8.37 -10.57 3.63
C TRP A 54 -9.53 -10.25 4.58
N VAL A 55 -10.78 -10.47 4.15
CA VAL A 55 -11.95 -10.36 5.02
C VAL A 55 -11.89 -11.40 6.15
N GLY A 56 -11.64 -12.67 5.82
CA GLY A 56 -11.49 -13.74 6.79
C GLY A 56 -10.39 -13.46 7.80
N LEU A 57 -9.23 -12.98 7.32
CA LEU A 57 -8.12 -12.59 8.19
C LEU A 57 -8.50 -11.41 9.11
N SER A 58 -9.18 -10.39 8.59
CA SER A 58 -9.61 -9.22 9.37
C SER A 58 -10.64 -9.59 10.46
N ILE A 59 -11.57 -10.49 10.13
CA ILE A 59 -12.54 -11.03 11.09
C ILE A 59 -11.82 -11.88 12.14
N ALA A 60 -10.89 -12.76 11.74
CA ALA A 60 -10.13 -13.61 12.66
C ALA A 60 -9.31 -12.76 13.65
N ILE A 61 -8.65 -11.70 13.17
CA ILE A 61 -7.94 -10.74 14.02
C ILE A 61 -8.90 -10.03 14.97
N THR A 62 -10.05 -9.57 14.47
CA THR A 62 -11.05 -8.87 15.30
C THR A 62 -11.59 -9.77 16.41
N VAL A 63 -12.03 -10.98 16.06
CA VAL A 63 -12.52 -11.98 17.02
C VAL A 63 -11.42 -12.35 18.01
N GLY A 64 -10.21 -12.62 17.53
CA GLY A 64 -9.04 -12.91 18.38
C GLY A 64 -8.72 -11.79 19.37
N ALA A 65 -8.82 -10.53 18.95
CA ALA A 65 -8.60 -9.40 19.85
C ALA A 65 -9.65 -9.35 20.96
N PHE A 66 -10.92 -9.63 20.67
CA PHE A 66 -11.95 -9.71 21.70
C PHE A 66 -11.75 -10.89 22.64
N THR A 67 -11.45 -12.09 22.11
CA THR A 67 -11.31 -13.30 22.94
C THR A 67 -10.06 -13.27 23.83
N LEU A 68 -9.00 -12.59 23.40
CA LEU A 68 -7.76 -12.44 24.15
C LEU A 68 -7.73 -11.16 25.03
N GLY A 69 -8.80 -10.36 25.03
CA GLY A 69 -8.87 -9.13 25.82
C GLY A 69 -8.10 -7.93 25.25
N TYR A 70 -7.60 -8.02 24.01
CA TYR A 70 -6.87 -6.98 23.28
C TYR A 70 -7.77 -6.06 22.43
N TRP A 71 -9.08 -6.02 22.71
CA TRP A 71 -10.06 -5.24 21.93
C TRP A 71 -9.71 -3.76 21.79
N TYR A 72 -9.03 -3.16 22.78
CA TYR A 72 -8.65 -1.75 22.80
C TYR A 72 -7.64 -1.40 21.69
N TRP A 73 -6.90 -2.40 21.17
CA TRP A 73 -6.02 -2.23 20.01
C TRP A 73 -6.77 -2.18 18.68
N LEU A 74 -8.05 -2.57 18.63
CA LEU A 74 -8.79 -2.63 17.36
C LEU A 74 -8.92 -1.25 16.70
N LEU A 75 -9.20 -0.20 17.48
CA LEU A 75 -9.31 1.15 16.93
C LEU A 75 -8.02 1.60 16.23
N PRO A 76 -6.84 1.58 16.88
CA PRO A 76 -5.60 1.94 16.19
C PRO A 76 -5.20 0.92 15.10
N MET A 77 -5.52 -0.36 15.23
CA MET A 77 -5.23 -1.36 14.19
C MET A 77 -6.05 -1.10 12.90
N ILE A 78 -7.36 -0.85 13.04
CA ILE A 78 -8.24 -0.53 11.92
C ILE A 78 -7.80 0.77 11.26
N ALA A 79 -7.54 1.82 12.05
CA ALA A 79 -7.04 3.09 11.53
C ALA A 79 -5.66 2.94 10.84
N GLY A 80 -4.82 2.03 11.34
CA GLY A 80 -3.51 1.72 10.78
C GLY A 80 -3.53 0.77 9.56
N PHE A 81 -4.69 0.24 9.17
CA PHE A 81 -4.80 -0.68 8.04
C PHE A 81 -4.23 -0.10 6.74
N MET A 82 -4.30 1.23 6.57
CA MET A 82 -3.75 1.95 5.41
C MET A 82 -2.24 1.74 5.21
N PHE A 83 -1.48 1.44 6.27
CA PHE A 83 -0.05 1.12 6.17
C PHE A 83 0.22 -0.27 5.57
N ILE A 84 -0.75 -1.17 5.67
CA ILE A 84 -0.67 -2.55 5.17
C ILE A 84 -1.27 -2.65 3.75
N GLY A 85 -2.18 -1.74 3.40
CA GLY A 85 -2.86 -1.67 2.11
C GLY A 85 -1.97 -1.88 0.87
N PRO A 86 -0.80 -1.22 0.75
CA PRO A 86 0.09 -1.42 -0.39
C PRO A 86 0.60 -2.86 -0.53
N LEU A 87 0.82 -3.59 0.58
CA LEU A 87 1.21 -5.00 0.57
C LEU A 87 0.02 -5.92 0.27
N VAL A 88 -1.17 -5.55 0.76
CA VAL A 88 -2.44 -6.23 0.46
C VAL A 88 -2.77 -6.18 -1.04
N ALA A 89 -2.36 -5.13 -1.75
CA ALA A 89 -2.61 -4.99 -3.18
C ALA A 89 -1.73 -5.89 -4.08
N VAL A 90 -0.65 -6.47 -3.54
CA VAL A 90 0.33 -7.29 -4.28
C VAL A 90 -0.32 -8.44 -5.05
N GLY A 91 -1.32 -9.11 -4.46
CA GLY A 91 -1.99 -10.20 -5.16
C GLY A 91 -2.83 -9.73 -6.35
N SER A 92 -3.49 -8.59 -6.23
CA SER A 92 -4.23 -7.98 -7.34
C SER A 92 -3.30 -7.57 -8.48
N TYR A 93 -2.10 -7.08 -8.18
CA TYR A 93 -1.07 -6.78 -9.19
C TYR A 93 -0.70 -8.03 -9.99
N GLY A 94 -0.50 -9.16 -9.31
CA GLY A 94 -0.25 -10.43 -9.98
C GLY A 94 -1.37 -10.87 -10.93
N ILE A 95 -2.62 -10.66 -10.52
CA ILE A 95 -3.81 -10.96 -11.35
C ILE A 95 -3.87 -10.03 -12.57
N SER A 96 -3.77 -8.71 -12.39
CA SER A 96 -3.79 -7.74 -13.51
C SER A 96 -2.67 -7.99 -14.51
N ARG A 97 -1.46 -8.25 -14.02
CA ARG A 97 -0.30 -8.63 -14.86
C ARG A 97 -0.53 -9.92 -15.64
N ALA A 98 -1.32 -10.86 -15.12
CA ALA A 98 -1.69 -12.07 -15.85
C ALA A 98 -2.68 -11.75 -16.99
N LEU A 99 -3.69 -10.91 -16.72
CA LEU A 99 -4.66 -10.45 -17.70
C LEU A 99 -4.00 -9.69 -18.86
N GLU A 100 -3.07 -8.78 -18.57
CA GLU A 100 -2.32 -8.02 -19.59
C GLU A 100 -1.50 -8.91 -20.51
N ARG A 101 -0.99 -10.02 -19.98
CA ARG A 101 -0.27 -11.03 -20.77
C ARG A 101 -1.19 -11.96 -21.56
N GLY A 102 -2.50 -11.67 -21.59
CA GLY A 102 -3.52 -12.50 -22.22
C GLY A 102 -3.69 -13.87 -21.59
N ARG A 103 -3.22 -14.07 -20.35
CA ARG A 103 -3.36 -15.34 -19.62
C ARG A 103 -4.63 -15.33 -18.78
N VAL A 104 -5.22 -16.51 -18.61
CA VAL A 104 -6.30 -16.72 -17.63
C VAL A 104 -5.69 -16.70 -16.22
N PRO A 105 -6.09 -15.76 -15.34
CA PRO A 105 -5.53 -15.67 -13.99
C PRO A 105 -5.91 -16.87 -13.13
N ASN A 106 -5.03 -17.25 -12.22
CA ASN A 106 -5.29 -18.26 -11.21
C ASN A 106 -4.83 -17.79 -9.82
N LEU A 107 -5.15 -18.56 -8.78
CA LEU A 107 -4.77 -18.21 -7.39
C LEU A 107 -3.24 -18.14 -7.19
N GLY A 108 -2.46 -18.83 -8.01
CA GLY A 108 -1.00 -18.72 -8.00
C GLY A 108 -0.50 -17.34 -8.42
N ASP A 109 -1.19 -16.66 -9.34
CA ASP A 109 -0.88 -15.27 -9.70
C ASP A 109 -1.18 -14.33 -8.50
N ALA A 110 -2.24 -14.59 -7.74
CA ALA A 110 -2.61 -13.79 -6.57
C ALA A 110 -1.68 -14.00 -5.35
N PHE A 111 -1.29 -15.24 -5.05
CA PHE A 111 -0.54 -15.56 -3.82
C PHE A 111 0.95 -15.87 -4.06
N GLY A 112 1.41 -15.93 -5.31
CA GLY A 112 2.76 -16.35 -5.68
C GLY A 112 3.55 -15.38 -6.55
N SER A 113 2.93 -14.35 -7.12
CA SER A 113 3.58 -13.40 -8.05
C SER A 113 4.70 -12.58 -7.43
N TRP A 114 4.74 -12.44 -6.11
CA TRP A 114 5.78 -11.72 -5.38
C TRP A 114 7.09 -12.50 -5.22
N LYS A 115 7.08 -13.84 -5.41
CA LYS A 115 8.24 -14.70 -5.14
C LYS A 115 9.54 -14.28 -5.85
N PRO A 116 9.54 -13.91 -7.14
CA PRO A 116 10.77 -13.51 -7.83
C PRO A 116 11.42 -12.27 -7.21
N HIS A 117 10.64 -11.38 -6.59
CA HIS A 117 11.09 -10.11 -6.03
C HIS A 117 10.94 -10.06 -4.49
N ALA A 118 10.89 -11.24 -3.85
CA ALA A 118 10.56 -11.38 -2.43
C ALA A 118 11.45 -10.54 -1.51
N GLY A 119 12.75 -10.46 -1.79
CA GLY A 119 13.70 -9.69 -0.98
C GLY A 119 13.36 -8.19 -0.97
N GLN A 120 13.13 -7.59 -2.14
CA GLN A 120 12.85 -6.15 -2.25
C GLN A 120 11.45 -5.82 -1.72
N LEU A 121 10.47 -6.69 -1.97
CA LEU A 121 9.13 -6.55 -1.40
C LEU A 121 9.13 -6.73 0.13
N ALA A 122 9.98 -7.59 0.68
CA ALA A 122 10.16 -7.72 2.13
C ALA A 122 10.76 -6.45 2.73
N MET A 123 11.71 -5.79 2.06
CA MET A 123 12.25 -4.50 2.51
C MET A 123 11.18 -3.40 2.49
N MET A 124 10.31 -3.36 1.47
CA MET A 124 9.12 -2.50 1.50
C MET A 124 8.19 -2.87 2.65
N GLY A 125 8.01 -4.16 2.93
CA GLY A 125 7.26 -4.65 4.09
C GLY A 125 7.82 -4.14 5.42
N VAL A 126 9.15 -4.16 5.60
CA VAL A 126 9.83 -3.59 6.78
C VAL A 126 9.61 -2.09 6.85
N MET A 127 9.70 -1.37 5.74
CA MET A 127 9.42 0.07 5.70
C MET A 127 7.97 0.36 6.13
N MET A 128 6.99 -0.37 5.59
CA MET A 128 5.59 -0.25 5.98
C MET A 128 5.37 -0.62 7.45
N MET A 129 6.09 -1.61 7.96
CA MET A 129 6.08 -1.97 9.39
C MET A 129 6.56 -0.82 10.27
N ILE A 130 7.62 -0.10 9.87
CA ILE A 130 8.11 1.07 10.62
C ILE A 130 7.04 2.16 10.70
N PHE A 131 6.36 2.46 9.58
CA PHE A 131 5.22 3.39 9.57
C PHE A 131 4.09 2.91 10.49
N PHE A 132 3.74 1.61 10.43
CA PHE A 132 2.71 1.04 11.30
C PHE A 132 3.10 1.11 12.78
N LEU A 133 4.34 0.80 13.15
CA LEU A 133 4.82 0.91 14.54
C LEU A 133 4.84 2.37 15.02
N ALA A 134 5.26 3.30 14.17
CA ALA A 134 5.19 4.73 14.45
C ALA A 134 3.74 5.17 14.69
N TRP A 135 2.80 4.68 13.88
CA TRP A 135 1.37 4.92 14.06
C TRP A 135 0.85 4.36 15.38
N ILE A 136 1.11 3.08 15.69
CA ILE A 136 0.68 2.46 16.94
C ILE A 136 1.23 3.24 18.14
N ARG A 137 2.50 3.67 18.06
CA ARG A 137 3.10 4.49 19.11
C ARG A 137 2.41 5.85 19.24
N LEU A 138 2.15 6.53 18.12
CA LEU A 138 1.47 7.81 18.09
C LEU A 138 0.03 7.70 18.64
N ALA A 139 -0.72 6.69 18.22
CA ALA A 139 -2.07 6.44 18.68
C ALA A 139 -2.11 6.15 20.19
N THR A 140 -1.12 5.41 20.72
CA THR A 140 -0.99 5.17 22.16
C THR A 140 -0.73 6.47 22.94
N LEU A 141 0.15 7.33 22.42
CA LEU A 141 0.44 8.63 23.05
C LEU A 141 -0.76 9.58 22.98
N LEU A 142 -1.49 9.59 21.87
CA LEU A 142 -2.73 10.36 21.73
C LEU A 142 -3.80 9.86 22.70
N PHE A 143 -3.98 8.54 22.79
CA PHE A 143 -4.90 7.97 23.77
C PHE A 143 -4.51 8.40 25.19
N ALA A 144 -3.24 8.27 25.56
CA ALA A 144 -2.75 8.69 26.87
C ALA A 144 -2.93 10.19 27.13
N LEU A 145 -2.79 11.04 26.11
CA LEU A 145 -2.96 12.49 26.21
C LEU A 145 -4.41 12.89 26.51
N PHE A 146 -5.39 12.22 25.88
CA PHE A 146 -6.80 12.61 25.98
C PHE A 146 -7.58 11.82 27.04
N PHE A 147 -7.26 10.54 27.24
CA PHE A 147 -7.98 9.63 28.14
C PHE A 147 -7.14 9.15 29.33
N GLY A 148 -5.85 9.51 29.40
CA GLY A 148 -4.95 9.04 30.45
C GLY A 148 -4.56 7.58 30.29
N PHE A 149 -4.15 6.95 31.39
CA PHE A 149 -3.62 5.57 31.38
C PHE A 149 -4.68 4.49 31.67
N GLU A 150 -5.87 4.88 32.13
CA GLU A 150 -6.95 3.94 32.41
C GLU A 150 -7.76 3.70 31.13
N VAL A 151 -7.87 2.44 30.72
CA VAL A 151 -8.66 2.05 29.55
C VAL A 151 -10.11 1.80 30.00
N PRO A 152 -11.09 2.62 29.60
CA PRO A 152 -12.49 2.39 29.95
C PRO A 152 -13.03 1.11 29.29
N SER A 153 -14.21 0.66 29.74
CA SER A 153 -14.92 -0.41 29.02
C SER A 153 -15.17 -0.04 27.55
N PRO A 154 -15.30 -1.01 26.62
CA PRO A 154 -15.52 -0.71 25.20
C PRO A 154 -16.70 0.23 24.96
N ALA A 155 -17.85 -0.04 25.59
CA ALA A 155 -19.05 0.76 25.43
C ALA A 155 -18.83 2.21 25.88
N THR A 156 -18.16 2.40 27.03
CA THR A 156 -17.82 3.73 27.55
C THR A 156 -16.82 4.45 26.65
N LEU A 157 -15.78 3.75 26.17
CA LEU A 157 -14.77 4.36 25.33
C LEU A 157 -15.35 4.84 24.00
N TYR A 158 -16.11 3.99 23.29
CA TYR A 158 -16.67 4.34 21.98
C TYR A 158 -17.74 5.43 22.06
N THR A 159 -18.54 5.47 23.13
CA THR A 159 -19.48 6.57 23.36
C THR A 159 -18.72 7.87 23.62
N SER A 160 -17.77 7.87 24.57
CA SER A 160 -16.99 9.06 24.90
C SER A 160 -16.20 9.61 23.71
N LEU A 161 -15.64 8.75 22.87
CA LEU A 161 -14.96 9.09 21.62
C LEU A 161 -15.80 10.01 20.71
N LEU A 162 -17.11 9.80 20.66
CA LEU A 162 -18.02 10.50 19.74
C LEU A 162 -18.81 11.63 20.41
N THR A 163 -18.92 11.63 21.75
CA THR A 163 -19.80 12.57 22.46
C THR A 163 -19.07 13.54 23.39
N THR A 164 -17.81 13.30 23.74
CA THR A 164 -17.07 14.20 24.64
C THR A 164 -16.09 15.09 23.89
N PRO A 165 -15.77 16.28 24.41
CA PRO A 165 -14.74 17.16 23.84
C PRO A 165 -13.37 16.48 23.72
N GLU A 166 -13.00 15.64 24.69
CA GLU A 166 -11.74 14.89 24.70
C GLU A 166 -11.72 13.84 23.59
N GLY A 167 -12.81 13.10 23.42
CA GLY A 167 -12.98 12.12 22.36
C GLY A 167 -12.90 12.77 20.97
N LEU A 168 -13.66 13.84 20.75
CA LEU A 168 -13.66 14.58 19.49
C LEU A 168 -12.30 15.23 19.20
N GLY A 169 -11.64 15.77 20.24
CA GLY A 169 -10.29 16.30 20.16
C GLY A 169 -9.28 15.23 19.73
N MET A 170 -9.36 14.03 20.34
CA MET A 170 -8.51 12.90 19.98
C MET A 170 -8.74 12.45 18.55
N LEU A 171 -10.00 12.37 18.10
CA LEU A 171 -10.33 12.02 16.72
C LEU A 171 -9.82 13.04 15.73
N ALA A 172 -9.97 14.34 16.01
CA ALA A 172 -9.48 15.40 15.13
C ALA A 172 -7.95 15.37 15.01
N VAL A 173 -7.23 15.38 16.13
CA VAL A 173 -5.77 15.35 16.15
C VAL A 173 -5.24 14.04 15.57
N GLY A 174 -5.85 12.90 15.95
CA GLY A 174 -5.49 11.58 15.45
C GLY A 174 -5.70 11.44 13.94
N THR A 175 -6.78 12.02 13.40
CA THR A 175 -7.04 12.02 11.95
C THR A 175 -5.99 12.83 11.20
N VAL A 176 -5.62 14.01 11.69
CA VAL A 176 -4.58 14.84 11.05
C VAL A 176 -3.23 14.15 11.11
N ALA A 177 -2.82 13.68 12.29
CA ALA A 177 -1.53 13.03 12.48
C ALA A 177 -1.43 11.71 11.70
N GLY A 178 -2.48 10.89 11.75
CA GLY A 178 -2.60 9.66 10.97
C GLY A 178 -2.63 9.94 9.46
N GLY A 179 -3.33 10.98 9.02
CA GLY A 179 -3.38 11.40 7.61
C GLY A 179 -2.01 11.81 7.06
N ILE A 180 -1.20 12.55 7.83
CA ILE A 180 0.18 12.90 7.46
C ILE A 180 1.03 11.64 7.32
N LEU A 181 0.96 10.74 8.31
CA LEU A 181 1.75 9.51 8.31
C LEU A 181 1.33 8.56 7.17
N ALA A 182 0.03 8.41 6.95
CA ALA A 182 -0.55 7.62 5.86
C ALA A 182 -0.19 8.19 4.48
N PHE A 183 -0.21 9.53 4.32
CA PHE A 183 0.24 10.15 3.07
C PHE A 183 1.73 9.94 2.83
N GLY A 184 2.55 9.98 3.88
CA GLY A 184 3.97 9.62 3.80
C GLY A 184 4.18 8.17 3.33
N ALA A 185 3.48 7.22 3.95
CA ALA A 185 3.52 5.81 3.56
C ALA A 185 3.04 5.59 2.11
N PHE A 186 1.95 6.26 1.72
CA PHE A 186 1.44 6.27 0.36
C PHE A 186 2.48 6.83 -0.62
N ALA A 187 3.10 7.96 -0.31
CA ALA A 187 4.04 8.63 -1.19
C ALA A 187 5.26 7.76 -1.53
N ILE A 188 5.71 6.93 -0.58
CA ILE A 188 6.85 6.03 -0.80
C ILE A 188 6.47 4.67 -1.40
N SER A 189 5.18 4.29 -1.38
CA SER A 189 4.76 2.93 -1.74
C SER A 189 3.89 2.82 -3.00
N VAL A 190 3.11 3.87 -3.33
CA VAL A 190 2.01 3.80 -4.31
C VAL A 190 2.40 3.25 -5.67
N VAL A 191 3.58 3.60 -6.18
CA VAL A 191 4.13 2.99 -7.40
C VAL A 191 5.40 2.19 -7.15
N ALA A 192 5.99 2.25 -5.94
CA ALA A 192 7.19 1.49 -5.62
C ALA A 192 6.94 -0.02 -5.69
N ILE A 193 5.89 -0.51 -5.04
CA ILE A 193 5.57 -1.94 -4.99
C ILE A 193 5.29 -2.54 -6.38
N PRO A 194 4.41 -1.97 -7.22
CA PRO A 194 4.19 -2.52 -8.56
C PRO A 194 5.44 -2.39 -9.44
N THR A 195 6.24 -1.31 -9.30
CA THR A 195 7.54 -1.17 -9.98
C THR A 195 8.49 -2.32 -9.63
N LEU A 196 8.62 -2.67 -8.34
CA LEU A 196 9.46 -3.77 -7.87
C LEU A 196 8.94 -5.15 -8.28
N MET A 197 7.63 -5.28 -8.54
CA MET A 197 7.05 -6.52 -9.07
C MET A 197 7.29 -6.68 -10.56
N ASP A 198 7.39 -5.58 -11.29
CA ASP A 198 7.54 -5.61 -12.74
C ASP A 198 9.00 -5.64 -13.20
N GLN A 199 9.88 -4.91 -12.48
CA GLN A 199 11.27 -4.70 -12.86
C GLN A 199 12.23 -5.11 -11.72
N ASP A 200 13.42 -5.58 -12.10
CA ASP A 200 14.51 -5.93 -11.19
C ASP A 200 15.21 -4.67 -10.63
N LEU A 201 14.51 -3.96 -9.75
CA LEU A 201 14.99 -2.74 -9.10
C LEU A 201 15.16 -2.94 -7.59
N THR A 202 16.01 -2.12 -6.98
CA THR A 202 16.15 -2.05 -5.52
C THR A 202 14.95 -1.32 -4.91
N PHE A 203 14.59 -1.66 -3.67
CA PHE A 203 13.47 -1.00 -2.98
C PHE A 203 13.66 0.52 -2.85
N MET A 204 14.90 0.99 -2.75
CA MET A 204 15.22 2.43 -2.72
C MET A 204 14.93 3.12 -4.06
N GLU A 205 15.25 2.48 -5.19
CA GLU A 205 14.89 3.00 -6.52
C GLU A 205 13.37 3.05 -6.70
N GLY A 206 12.65 2.04 -6.18
CA GLY A 206 11.18 2.04 -6.13
C GLY A 206 10.62 3.21 -5.32
N ILE A 207 11.15 3.46 -4.11
CA ILE A 207 10.77 4.59 -3.26
C ILE A 207 11.04 5.92 -3.99
N GLU A 208 12.21 6.08 -4.60
CA GLU A 208 12.56 7.28 -5.35
C GLU A 208 11.58 7.53 -6.51
N ALA A 209 11.27 6.49 -7.29
CA ALA A 209 10.27 6.57 -8.35
C ALA A 209 8.90 6.99 -7.79
N SER A 210 8.51 6.44 -6.64
CA SER A 210 7.23 6.76 -5.99
C SER A 210 7.16 8.19 -5.48
N VAL A 211 8.19 8.68 -4.81
CA VAL A 211 8.24 10.06 -4.33
C VAL A 211 8.26 11.05 -5.50
N ARG A 212 9.04 10.78 -6.55
CA ARG A 212 9.04 11.61 -7.78
C ARG A 212 7.69 11.60 -8.48
N CYS A 213 7.01 10.45 -8.50
CA CYS A 213 5.65 10.30 -9.01
C CYS A 213 4.65 11.19 -8.27
N VAL A 214 4.64 11.09 -6.94
CA VAL A 214 3.75 11.92 -6.11
C VAL A 214 4.10 13.40 -6.21
N ALA A 215 5.37 13.78 -6.17
CA ALA A 215 5.77 15.18 -6.31
C ALA A 215 5.33 15.78 -7.66
N ARG A 216 5.54 15.05 -8.76
CA ARG A 216 5.18 15.51 -10.12
C ARG A 216 3.67 15.60 -10.34
N ASN A 217 2.89 14.74 -9.69
CA ASN A 217 1.43 14.63 -9.85
C ASN A 217 0.65 14.92 -8.56
N PHE A 218 1.18 15.78 -7.69
CA PHE A 218 0.74 15.93 -6.29
C PHE A 218 -0.77 15.99 -6.10
N ARG A 219 -1.47 16.84 -6.86
CA ARG A 219 -2.92 17.01 -6.73
C ARG A 219 -3.71 15.76 -7.13
N VAL A 220 -3.27 15.06 -8.18
CA VAL A 220 -3.89 13.81 -8.65
C VAL A 220 -3.63 12.69 -7.66
N MET A 221 -2.41 12.59 -7.13
CA MET A 221 -2.02 11.57 -6.17
C MET A 221 -2.67 11.79 -4.80
N LEU A 222 -2.88 13.04 -4.39
CA LEU A 222 -3.66 13.37 -3.20
C LEU A 222 -5.13 12.95 -3.37
N LEU A 223 -5.75 13.26 -4.52
CA LEU A 223 -7.10 12.78 -4.83
C LEU A 223 -7.15 11.24 -4.80
N TRP A 224 -6.15 10.58 -5.39
CA TRP A 224 -6.07 9.13 -5.39
C TRP A 224 -5.97 8.55 -3.97
N ALA A 225 -5.12 9.11 -3.12
CA ALA A 225 -5.02 8.71 -1.72
C ALA A 225 -6.36 8.87 -0.97
N VAL A 226 -7.10 9.97 -1.22
CA VAL A 226 -8.44 10.18 -0.64
C VAL A 226 -9.44 9.13 -1.13
N ILE A 227 -9.46 8.83 -2.43
CA ILE A 227 -10.32 7.78 -3.01
C ILE A 227 -10.04 6.43 -2.34
N LEU A 228 -8.77 6.01 -2.27
CA LEU A 228 -8.36 4.77 -1.62
C LEU A 228 -8.85 4.72 -0.17
N THR A 229 -8.62 5.81 0.58
CA THR A 229 -9.03 5.94 1.99
C THR A 229 -10.54 5.80 2.15
N VAL A 230 -11.33 6.55 1.37
CA VAL A 230 -12.80 6.51 1.46
C VAL A 230 -13.34 5.14 1.12
N CYS A 231 -12.84 4.51 0.06
CA CYS A 231 -13.27 3.16 -0.32
C CYS A 231 -12.94 2.14 0.77
N VAL A 232 -11.73 2.17 1.35
CA VAL A 232 -11.35 1.29 2.45
C VAL A 232 -12.23 1.53 3.69
N LEU A 233 -12.49 2.79 4.05
CA LEU A 233 -13.39 3.13 5.15
C LEU A 233 -14.80 2.58 4.94
N VAL A 234 -15.35 2.70 3.72
CA VAL A 234 -16.65 2.10 3.37
C VAL A 234 -16.60 0.57 3.56
N GLY A 235 -15.54 -0.09 3.09
CA GLY A 235 -15.39 -1.54 3.27
C GLY A 235 -15.32 -1.95 4.75
N VAL A 236 -14.58 -1.21 5.57
CA VAL A 236 -14.52 -1.46 7.03
C VAL A 236 -15.88 -1.23 7.68
N MET A 237 -16.60 -0.16 7.35
CA MET A 237 -17.93 0.16 7.90
C MET A 237 -18.98 -0.92 7.58
N THR A 238 -18.80 -1.69 6.51
CA THR A 238 -19.64 -2.86 6.19
C THR A 238 -19.23 -4.13 6.96
N PHE A 239 -18.64 -3.98 8.14
CA PHE A 239 -18.04 -5.09 8.93
C PHE A 239 -17.05 -5.91 8.10
N TYR A 240 -16.18 -5.22 7.36
CA TYR A 240 -15.19 -5.78 6.44
C TYR A 240 -15.74 -6.48 5.18
N ILE A 241 -17.03 -6.84 5.11
CA ILE A 241 -17.58 -7.64 3.99
C ILE A 241 -17.34 -6.95 2.64
N GLY A 242 -17.52 -5.63 2.57
CA GLY A 242 -17.26 -4.84 1.37
C GLY A 242 -15.81 -4.88 0.90
N LEU A 243 -14.84 -5.16 1.79
CA LEU A 243 -13.43 -5.29 1.42
C LEU A 243 -13.17 -6.48 0.48
N ALA A 244 -14.05 -7.49 0.47
CA ALA A 244 -13.94 -8.61 -0.47
C ALA A 244 -14.01 -8.16 -1.94
N LEU A 245 -14.72 -7.05 -2.21
CA LEU A 245 -14.81 -6.43 -3.54
C LEU A 245 -13.85 -5.25 -3.67
N ILE A 246 -13.78 -4.42 -2.63
CA ILE A 246 -13.04 -3.15 -2.68
C ILE A 246 -11.54 -3.39 -2.78
N LEU A 247 -10.96 -4.29 -1.98
CA LEU A 247 -9.49 -4.49 -2.00
C LEU A 247 -8.99 -5.00 -3.35
N PRO A 248 -9.61 -6.01 -3.98
CA PRO A 248 -9.19 -6.44 -5.31
C PRO A 248 -9.31 -5.32 -6.35
N VAL A 249 -10.45 -4.62 -6.41
CA VAL A 249 -10.69 -3.53 -7.38
C VAL A 249 -9.66 -2.41 -7.21
N LEU A 250 -9.39 -1.97 -5.98
CA LEU A 250 -8.39 -0.92 -5.74
C LEU A 250 -6.97 -1.39 -6.08
N GLY A 251 -6.66 -2.66 -5.84
CA GLY A 251 -5.38 -3.25 -6.23
C GLY A 251 -5.21 -3.28 -7.76
N HIS A 252 -6.22 -3.74 -8.51
CA HIS A 252 -6.21 -3.66 -9.97
C HIS A 252 -6.08 -2.22 -10.46
N ALA A 253 -6.87 -1.30 -9.89
CA ALA A 253 -6.81 0.11 -10.26
C ALA A 253 -5.43 0.73 -9.97
N SER A 254 -4.77 0.34 -8.87
CA SER A 254 -3.43 0.81 -8.54
C SER A 254 -2.36 0.27 -9.48
N TRP A 255 -2.56 -0.92 -10.07
CA TRP A 255 -1.73 -1.43 -11.16
C TRP A 255 -1.84 -0.54 -12.41
N HIS A 256 -3.07 -0.23 -12.85
CA HIS A 256 -3.32 0.69 -13.97
C HIS A 256 -2.78 2.11 -13.70
N ALA A 257 -2.85 2.58 -12.45
CA ALA A 257 -2.25 3.85 -12.06
C ALA A 257 -0.72 3.82 -12.24
N TYR A 258 -0.08 2.73 -11.83
CA TYR A 258 1.36 2.53 -12.01
C TYR A 258 1.76 2.54 -13.49
N GLU A 259 1.07 1.80 -14.36
CA GLU A 259 1.38 1.74 -15.79
C GLU A 259 1.27 3.10 -16.49
N ASP A 260 0.31 3.91 -16.06
CA ASP A 260 0.13 5.28 -16.56
C ASP A 260 1.24 6.22 -16.09
N LEU A 261 1.64 6.09 -14.83
CA LEU A 261 2.53 7.02 -14.15
C LEU A 261 4.01 6.74 -14.43
N VAL A 262 4.37 5.47 -14.65
CA VAL A 262 5.77 5.01 -14.72
C VAL A 262 6.06 4.40 -16.09
N ARG A 263 7.14 4.85 -16.73
CA ARG A 263 7.65 4.29 -17.99
C ARG A 263 9.11 3.87 -17.82
N PHE A 264 9.45 2.80 -18.53
CA PHE A 264 10.78 2.21 -18.55
C PHE A 264 11.37 2.37 -19.95
N GLU A 265 12.49 3.08 -20.05
CA GLU A 265 13.24 3.23 -21.29
C GLU A 265 14.52 2.39 -21.22
N PRO A 266 14.86 1.60 -22.26
CA PRO A 266 16.15 0.93 -22.34
C PRO A 266 17.28 1.95 -22.26
N TYR A 267 18.32 1.67 -21.49
CA TYR A 267 19.51 2.52 -21.45
C TYR A 267 20.25 2.44 -22.80
N GLU A 268 20.07 3.43 -23.66
CA GLU A 268 20.83 3.52 -24.91
C GLU A 268 22.25 4.00 -24.57
N LYS A 269 23.23 3.08 -24.64
CA LYS A 269 24.64 3.45 -24.57
C LYS A 269 24.95 4.27 -25.82
N THR A 270 24.99 5.60 -25.69
CA THR A 270 25.55 6.46 -26.73
C THR A 270 26.94 5.95 -27.07
N GLN A 271 27.10 5.29 -28.21
CA GLN A 271 28.42 4.96 -28.73
C GLN A 271 29.10 6.28 -29.00
N VAL A 272 30.12 6.60 -28.19
CA VAL A 272 31.06 7.67 -28.51
C VAL A 272 31.82 7.19 -29.73
N VAL A 273 31.32 7.51 -30.91
CA VAL A 273 32.06 7.38 -32.17
C VAL A 273 33.27 8.30 -32.01
N THR A 274 34.43 7.68 -31.82
CA THR A 274 35.73 8.36 -31.80
C THR A 274 36.34 8.27 -33.16
#